data_AF-A0A945Z3C0-F1
#
_entry.id   AF-A0A945Z3C0-F1
#
_cell.length_a   1.000
_cell.length_b   1.000
_cell.length_c   1.000
_cell.angle_alpha   90.00
_cell.angle_beta   90.00
_cell.angle_gamma   90.00
#
_symmetry.space_group_name_H-M   'P 1'
#
loop_
_entity.id
_entity.type
_entity.pdbx_description
1 polymer ?
#
loop_
_entity_poly.entity_id
_entity_poly.type
_entity_poly.pdbx_seq_one_letter_code
_entity_poly.pdbx_strand_id
1 'polypeptide(L)'
;MKSNIQGKTTGHRGSLGGIIFADLLESPLGKYMRFIQSVEETPLYEERRIQFRKLSRECVSVKDKKASFNVIAEIAKKEEGFSIRYTHPGFNKLYLISKFFAKEVDIDPDFKLLLFRLKRINSRNALTFRIINELVEYQNIFLDTGNPRDLLPYSQRQIADVLNKDQLSSIDTGWISRLVSRLSVITPTGDQIPLKTLLPTKRNIYTKHIKDLLKNEIEDIESGKLRCLLTDEGIGEILEEKFGFKVSKYSIYTCQQDLGIPSAKRRLLGYKYPPISAKFSVLYPLTVKSVLKKAPPSPGVYEFRLKGRGIRYPNGKINVIYIGSTRNIRKRLNDHLRKNSKNIHLRNSLEKFGCYFRYITLSKGWEKEESRLYGLFLNTYGAAPKCNMIKPPEKRS
;
A
#
# COMPACT_ATOMS: atom_id res chain seq x y z
N MET A 1 4.39 40.24 53.16
CA MET A 1 5.80 40.10 52.69
C MET A 1 6.49 39.04 53.55
N LYS A 2 7.36 38.22 52.95
CA LYS A 2 7.92 36.91 53.37
C LYS A 2 7.06 35.73 52.85
N SER A 3 7.32 35.10 51.70
CA SER A 3 8.53 34.43 51.15
C SER A 3 8.99 33.25 52.02
N ASN A 4 9.32 32.04 51.56
CA ASN A 4 9.19 31.34 50.27
C ASN A 4 9.75 29.90 50.51
N ILE A 5 9.36 28.96 49.65
CA ILE A 5 10.05 27.70 49.27
C ILE A 5 10.19 26.56 50.30
N GLN A 6 9.30 25.57 50.18
CA GLN A 6 9.63 24.16 50.40
C GLN A 6 9.64 23.45 49.04
N GLY A 7 10.85 23.11 48.58
CA GLY A 7 11.11 22.48 47.29
C GLY A 7 10.85 20.98 47.31
N LYS A 8 10.04 20.55 46.33
CA LYS A 8 9.80 19.15 45.92
C LYS A 8 11.09 18.53 45.37
N THR A 9 11.50 17.37 45.88
CA THR A 9 12.55 16.51 45.29
C THR A 9 12.14 15.03 45.28
N THR A 10 11.08 14.70 44.54
CA THR A 10 10.73 13.30 44.24
C THR A 10 10.25 13.17 42.79
N GLY A 11 11.18 13.15 41.81
CA GLY A 11 10.77 13.09 40.40
C GLY A 11 11.84 12.72 39.34
N HIS A 12 13.04 12.25 39.71
CA HIS A 12 14.12 12.06 38.72
C HIS A 12 14.65 10.63 38.50
N ARG A 13 14.40 9.68 39.41
CA ARG A 13 14.96 8.31 39.25
C ARG A 13 14.12 7.38 38.36
N GLY A 14 12.80 7.57 38.31
CA GLY A 14 11.90 6.75 37.47
C GLY A 14 11.99 7.07 35.98
N SER A 15 12.21 8.35 35.62
CA SER A 15 12.33 8.81 34.23
C SER A 15 13.65 8.37 33.60
N LEU A 16 14.76 8.42 34.34
CA LEU A 16 16.08 8.03 33.83
C LEU A 16 16.12 6.55 33.40
N GLY A 17 15.53 5.65 34.19
CA GLY A 17 15.46 4.22 33.86
C GLY A 17 14.65 3.94 32.60
N GLY A 18 13.53 4.65 32.40
CA GLY A 18 12.71 4.57 31.21
C GLY A 18 13.40 5.11 29.95
N ILE A 19 14.13 6.22 30.07
CA ILE A 19 14.92 6.83 28.99
C ILE A 19 16.05 5.88 28.57
N ILE A 20 16.80 5.34 29.53
CA ILE A 20 17.92 4.42 29.29
C ILE A 20 17.44 3.10 28.64
N PHE A 21 16.24 2.62 28.97
CA PHE A 21 15.66 1.46 28.32
C PHE A 21 15.19 1.78 26.90
N ALA A 22 14.56 2.94 26.70
CA ALA A 22 14.15 3.41 25.38
C ALA A 22 15.33 3.50 24.40
N ASP A 23 16.46 4.06 24.83
CA ASP A 23 17.68 4.15 24.01
C ASP A 23 18.20 2.76 23.61
N LEU A 24 18.04 1.78 24.51
CA LEU A 24 18.42 0.41 24.21
C LEU A 24 17.47 -0.22 23.18
N LEU A 25 16.17 0.09 23.20
CA LEU A 25 15.22 -0.41 22.20
C LEU A 25 15.49 0.17 20.80
N GLU A 26 15.91 1.43 20.73
CA GLU A 26 16.25 2.10 19.47
C GLU A 26 17.67 1.77 18.98
N SER A 27 18.50 1.13 19.79
CA SER A 27 19.88 0.83 19.41
C SER A 27 19.95 -0.16 18.24
N PRO A 28 20.69 0.17 17.15
CA PRO A 28 20.91 -0.74 16.02
C PRO A 28 21.43 -2.10 16.48
N LEU A 29 21.08 -3.18 15.77
CA LEU A 29 21.43 -4.55 16.22
C LEU A 29 22.94 -4.74 16.37
N GLY A 30 23.78 -4.18 15.49
CA GLY A 30 25.23 -4.25 15.65
C GLY A 30 25.76 -3.51 16.89
N LYS A 31 25.11 -2.42 17.33
CA LYS A 31 25.45 -1.74 18.60
C LYS A 31 24.98 -2.56 19.80
N TYR A 32 23.80 -3.18 19.68
CA TYR A 32 23.27 -4.03 20.73
C TYR A 32 24.06 -5.33 20.92
N MET A 33 24.50 -5.95 19.83
CA MET A 33 25.35 -7.13 19.84
C MET A 33 26.66 -6.83 20.59
N ARG A 34 27.32 -5.70 20.26
CA ARG A 34 28.51 -5.23 20.99
C ARG A 34 28.23 -4.95 22.47
N PHE A 35 27.04 -4.41 22.79
CA PHE A 35 26.64 -4.22 24.18
C PHE A 35 26.51 -5.55 24.94
N ILE A 36 25.89 -6.56 24.34
CA ILE A 36 25.80 -7.91 24.94
C ILE A 36 27.20 -8.48 25.15
N GLN A 37 28.04 -8.43 24.11
CA GLN A 37 29.41 -8.93 24.17
C GLN A 37 30.22 -8.25 25.28
N SER A 38 30.15 -6.91 25.39
CA SER A 38 30.83 -6.15 26.45
C SER A 38 30.35 -6.47 27.87
N VAL A 39 29.19 -7.11 28.01
CA VAL A 39 28.66 -7.58 29.29
C VAL A 39 29.15 -9.00 29.57
N GLU A 40 29.15 -9.86 28.56
CA GLU A 40 29.62 -11.24 28.67
C GLU A 40 31.15 -11.33 28.86
N GLU A 41 31.93 -10.39 28.34
CA GLU A 41 33.40 -10.34 28.45
C GLU A 41 33.91 -9.76 29.79
N THR A 42 33.01 -9.35 30.69
CA THR A 42 33.43 -8.87 32.01
C THR A 42 33.92 -10.03 32.88
N PRO A 43 35.05 -9.90 33.60
CA PRO A 43 35.55 -10.97 34.47
C PRO A 43 34.49 -11.49 35.47
N LEU A 44 33.72 -10.55 36.03
CA LEU A 44 32.60 -10.84 36.94
C LEU A 44 31.52 -11.73 36.32
N TYR A 45 31.31 -11.70 35.00
CA TYR A 45 30.33 -12.56 34.33
C TYR A 45 30.74 -14.04 34.38
N GLU A 46 32.04 -14.31 34.14
CA GLU A 46 32.60 -15.66 34.20
C GLU A 46 32.75 -16.16 35.64
N GLU A 47 33.32 -15.33 36.52
CA GLU A 47 33.52 -15.64 37.94
C GLU A 47 32.23 -16.04 38.64
N ARG A 48 31.13 -15.33 38.34
CA ARG A 48 29.81 -15.56 38.94
C ARG A 48 29.00 -16.64 38.22
N ARG A 49 29.57 -17.30 37.19
CA ARG A 49 28.96 -18.40 36.43
C ARG A 49 27.50 -18.10 36.03
N ILE A 50 27.28 -16.92 35.46
CA ILE A 50 25.93 -16.46 35.12
C ILE A 50 25.25 -17.45 34.17
N GLN A 51 24.14 -18.04 34.61
CA GLN A 51 23.35 -18.96 33.81
C GLN A 51 22.36 -18.21 32.93
N PHE A 52 21.95 -18.83 31.82
CA PHE A 52 20.91 -18.31 30.94
C PHE A 52 20.01 -19.43 30.43
N ARG A 53 18.76 -19.08 30.12
CA ARG A 53 17.84 -19.91 29.34
C ARG A 53 17.65 -19.31 27.95
N LYS A 54 17.25 -20.14 26.98
CA LYS A 54 16.93 -19.70 25.62
C LYS A 54 15.44 -19.37 25.50
N LEU A 55 15.10 -18.33 24.74
CA LEU A 55 13.72 -17.94 24.42
C LEU A 55 13.09 -18.88 23.38
N SER A 56 13.88 -19.27 22.38
CA SER A 56 13.55 -20.23 21.33
C SER A 56 14.56 -21.37 21.33
N ARG A 57 14.10 -22.58 20.98
CA ARG A 57 14.95 -23.79 20.90
C ARG A 57 15.96 -23.72 19.74
N GLU A 58 15.75 -22.83 18.77
CA GLU A 58 16.51 -22.78 17.50
C GLU A 58 17.30 -21.47 17.33
N CYS A 59 18.54 -21.56 16.83
CA CYS A 59 19.37 -20.43 16.40
C CYS A 59 19.90 -20.69 14.98
N VAL A 60 20.04 -19.64 14.17
CA VAL A 60 20.69 -19.77 12.85
C VAL A 60 22.20 -19.70 13.03
N SER A 61 22.94 -20.59 12.35
CA SER A 61 24.39 -20.43 12.20
C SER A 61 24.65 -19.27 11.23
N VAL A 62 25.35 -18.22 11.69
CA VAL A 62 25.64 -16.98 10.93
C VAL A 62 26.45 -17.24 9.63
N LYS A 63 26.90 -18.47 9.38
CA LYS A 63 27.79 -18.79 8.27
C LYS A 63 27.15 -18.76 6.87
N ASP A 64 25.82 -18.85 6.74
CA ASP A 64 25.24 -19.18 5.42
C ASP A 64 24.52 -18.07 4.65
N LYS A 65 24.32 -16.86 5.19
CA LYS A 65 23.70 -15.77 4.41
C LYS A 65 24.26 -14.41 4.80
N LYS A 66 24.46 -13.53 3.81
CA LYS A 66 24.67 -12.06 3.96
C LYS A 66 23.43 -11.43 4.64
N ALA A 67 23.18 -11.75 5.90
CA ALA A 67 22.11 -11.15 6.68
C ALA A 67 22.46 -9.67 6.88
N SER A 68 21.61 -8.77 6.40
CA SER A 68 21.82 -7.35 6.60
C SER A 68 21.83 -6.99 8.09
N PHE A 69 22.51 -5.91 8.45
CA PHE A 69 22.77 -5.49 9.84
C PHE A 69 21.52 -5.27 10.72
N ASN A 70 20.31 -5.34 10.17
CA ASN A 70 19.04 -5.09 10.87
C ASN A 70 18.14 -6.33 11.00
N VAL A 71 18.58 -7.51 10.57
CA VAL A 71 17.81 -8.76 10.69
C VAL A 71 17.96 -9.36 12.08
N ILE A 72 16.88 -9.41 12.86
CA ILE A 72 16.88 -9.97 14.22
C ILE A 72 16.69 -11.48 14.24
N ALA A 73 15.84 -12.00 13.36
CA ALA A 73 15.48 -13.40 13.32
C ALA A 73 14.93 -13.81 11.94
N GLU A 74 14.98 -15.11 11.70
CA GLU A 74 14.30 -15.80 10.61
C GLU A 74 13.09 -16.54 11.16
N ILE A 75 11.95 -16.40 10.50
CA ILE A 75 10.73 -17.13 10.79
C ILE A 75 10.71 -18.36 9.89
N ALA A 76 10.83 -19.55 10.47
CA ALA A 76 10.82 -20.82 9.75
C ALA A 76 9.47 -21.52 9.91
N LYS A 77 8.99 -22.14 8.84
CA LYS A 77 7.77 -22.96 8.87
C LYS A 77 8.06 -24.34 9.47
N LYS A 78 7.19 -24.82 10.34
CA LYS A 78 7.20 -26.16 10.94
C LYS A 78 5.97 -26.96 10.48
N GLU A 79 5.92 -28.24 10.87
CA GLU A 79 4.73 -29.09 10.67
C GLU A 79 3.48 -28.46 11.30
N GLU A 80 3.62 -27.88 12.50
CA GLU A 80 2.57 -27.12 13.17
C GLU A 80 3.08 -25.70 13.51
N GLY A 81 2.77 -24.74 12.63
CA GLY A 81 3.04 -23.32 12.86
C GLY A 81 4.44 -22.86 12.45
N PHE A 82 5.00 -21.93 13.22
CA PHE A 82 6.25 -21.24 12.89
C PHE A 82 7.24 -21.28 14.07
N SER A 83 8.54 -21.30 13.77
CA SER A 83 9.60 -21.07 14.75
C SER A 83 10.41 -19.83 14.46
N ILE A 84 10.88 -19.20 15.53
CA ILE A 84 11.74 -18.02 15.46
C ILE A 84 13.19 -18.47 15.66
N ARG A 85 14.02 -18.27 14.64
CA ARG A 85 15.46 -18.57 14.67
C ARG A 85 16.25 -17.27 14.71
N TYR A 86 16.86 -16.97 15.84
CA TYR A 86 17.61 -15.71 16.01
C TYR A 86 18.91 -15.72 15.21
N THR A 87 19.28 -14.55 14.67
CA THR A 87 20.53 -14.35 13.92
C THR A 87 21.77 -14.30 14.81
N HIS A 88 21.61 -13.95 16.09
CA HIS A 88 22.71 -13.96 17.06
C HIS A 88 22.29 -14.67 18.36
N PRO A 89 23.13 -15.55 18.94
CA PRO A 89 22.80 -16.27 20.17
C PRO A 89 22.39 -15.35 21.32
N GLY A 90 23.06 -14.20 21.47
CA GLY A 90 22.76 -13.21 22.51
C GLY A 90 21.34 -12.63 22.47
N PHE A 91 20.68 -12.60 21.30
CA PHE A 91 19.28 -12.15 21.19
C PHE A 91 18.29 -13.19 21.72
N ASN A 92 18.71 -14.45 21.79
CA ASN A 92 17.92 -15.58 22.26
C ASN A 92 18.13 -15.86 23.77
N LYS A 93 19.01 -15.12 24.46
CA LYS A 93 19.35 -15.37 25.89
C LYS A 93 18.42 -14.61 26.84
N LEU A 94 17.99 -15.31 27.89
CA LEU A 94 17.49 -14.71 29.13
C LEU A 94 18.38 -15.16 30.29
N TYR A 95 19.12 -14.24 30.88
CA TYR A 95 19.99 -14.50 32.02
C TYR A 95 19.17 -14.76 33.28
N LEU A 96 19.53 -15.81 34.01
CA LEU A 96 18.88 -16.22 35.25
C LEU A 96 19.45 -15.40 36.40
N ILE A 97 18.80 -14.29 36.70
CA ILE A 97 19.16 -13.43 37.82
C ILE A 97 18.43 -13.95 39.05
N SER A 98 19.13 -14.72 39.87
CA SER A 98 18.57 -15.32 41.08
C SER A 98 18.08 -14.25 42.06
N LYS A 99 16.98 -14.55 42.78
CA LYS A 99 16.45 -13.69 43.85
C LYS A 99 17.41 -13.59 45.05
N PHE A 100 18.37 -14.51 45.18
CA PHE A 100 19.37 -14.49 46.24
C PHE A 100 20.29 -13.26 46.12
N PHE A 101 20.63 -12.86 44.89
CA PHE A 101 21.41 -11.64 44.63
C PHE A 101 20.68 -10.34 44.99
N ALA A 102 19.39 -10.37 45.33
CA ALA A 102 18.65 -9.18 45.75
C ALA A 102 18.56 -9.04 47.28
N LYS A 103 18.97 -10.07 48.03
CA LYS A 103 18.91 -10.12 49.50
C LYS A 103 20.26 -9.91 50.18
N GLU A 104 21.36 -9.99 49.45
CA GLU A 104 22.68 -9.68 50.01
C GLU A 104 22.78 -8.16 50.26
N VAL A 105 23.10 -7.80 51.50
CA VAL A 105 23.12 -6.41 51.99
C VAL A 105 24.35 -5.65 51.46
N ASP A 106 25.35 -6.36 50.91
CA ASP A 106 26.63 -5.80 50.51
C ASP A 106 27.08 -6.30 49.13
N ILE A 107 26.29 -5.97 48.10
CA ILE A 107 26.62 -6.31 46.71
C ILE A 107 27.62 -5.28 46.19
N ASP A 108 28.80 -5.77 45.81
CA ASP A 108 29.82 -5.01 45.09
C ASP A 108 29.19 -4.09 43.99
N PRO A 109 29.49 -2.77 43.99
CA PRO A 109 28.98 -1.84 43.00
C PRO A 109 29.14 -2.29 41.54
N ASP A 110 30.25 -2.94 41.20
CA ASP A 110 30.52 -3.41 39.84
C ASP A 110 29.63 -4.62 39.50
N PHE A 111 29.43 -5.54 40.44
CA PHE A 111 28.47 -6.62 40.27
C PHE A 111 27.02 -6.11 40.16
N LYS A 112 26.65 -5.07 40.93
CA LYS A 112 25.33 -4.43 40.81
C LYS A 112 25.12 -3.81 39.42
N LEU A 113 26.16 -3.19 38.86
CA LEU A 113 26.14 -2.66 37.50
C LEU A 113 25.99 -3.77 36.47
N LEU A 114 26.70 -4.89 36.63
CA LEU A 114 26.54 -6.08 35.78
C LEU A 114 25.09 -6.58 35.80
N LEU A 115 24.50 -6.76 36.99
CA LEU A 115 23.10 -7.18 37.13
C LEU A 115 22.12 -6.22 36.45
N PHE A 116 22.35 -4.91 36.54
CA PHE A 116 21.53 -3.93 35.84
C PHE A 116 21.62 -4.06 34.32
N ARG A 117 22.83 -4.28 33.77
CA ARG A 117 23.03 -4.50 32.33
C ARG A 117 22.36 -5.80 31.87
N LEU A 118 22.49 -6.89 32.63
CA LEU A 118 21.82 -8.17 32.34
C LEU A 118 20.29 -8.04 32.39
N LYS A 119 19.74 -7.32 33.37
CA LYS A 119 18.29 -7.02 33.43
C LYS A 119 17.83 -6.27 32.18
N ARG A 120 18.60 -5.29 31.71
CA ARG A 120 18.28 -4.55 30.49
C ARG A 120 18.28 -5.44 29.25
N ILE A 121 19.26 -6.35 29.14
CA ILE A 121 19.28 -7.33 28.05
C ILE A 121 18.05 -8.23 28.12
N ASN A 122 17.73 -8.76 29.30
CA ASN A 122 16.54 -9.58 29.52
C ASN A 122 15.26 -8.87 29.12
N SER A 123 15.05 -7.63 29.56
CA SER A 123 13.85 -6.86 29.24
C SER A 123 13.70 -6.62 27.75
N ARG A 124 14.80 -6.28 27.05
CA ARG A 124 14.75 -6.09 25.59
C ARG A 124 14.51 -7.41 24.86
N ASN A 125 15.22 -8.48 25.19
CA ASN A 125 15.06 -9.79 24.54
C ASN A 125 13.67 -10.37 24.77
N ALA A 126 13.16 -10.29 26.01
CA ALA A 126 11.81 -10.73 26.34
C ALA A 126 10.75 -9.95 25.56
N LEU A 127 10.85 -8.61 25.51
CA LEU A 127 9.92 -7.79 24.74
C LEU A 127 9.99 -8.10 23.24
N THR A 128 11.20 -8.25 22.69
CA THR A 128 11.41 -8.60 21.28
C THR A 128 10.75 -9.92 20.95
N PHE A 129 10.98 -10.96 21.76
CA PHE A 129 10.39 -12.28 21.58
C PHE A 129 8.87 -12.24 21.64
N ARG A 130 8.29 -11.59 22.65
CA ARG A 130 6.84 -11.47 22.80
C ARG A 130 6.19 -10.77 21.61
N ILE A 131 6.78 -9.67 21.14
CA ILE A 131 6.27 -8.94 19.97
C ILE A 131 6.39 -9.79 18.70
N ILE A 132 7.53 -10.43 18.45
CA ILE A 132 7.69 -11.25 17.23
C ILE A 132 6.74 -12.43 17.27
N ASN A 133 6.60 -13.12 18.41
CA ASN A 133 5.69 -14.25 18.54
C ASN A 133 4.23 -13.84 18.29
N GLU A 134 3.79 -12.73 18.91
CA GLU A 134 2.47 -12.17 18.69
C GLU A 134 2.23 -11.79 17.22
N LEU A 135 3.22 -11.19 16.55
CA LEU A 135 3.12 -10.86 15.12
C LEU A 135 3.05 -12.12 14.25
N VAL A 136 3.79 -13.17 14.61
CA VAL A 136 3.81 -14.44 13.88
C VAL A 136 2.47 -15.15 14.00
N GLU A 137 1.90 -15.19 15.20
CA GLU A 137 0.59 -15.78 15.45
C GLU A 137 -0.52 -15.00 14.74
N TYR A 138 -0.51 -13.67 14.84
CA TYR A 138 -1.56 -12.82 14.24
C TYR A 138 -1.49 -12.77 12.70
N GLN A 139 -0.30 -12.82 12.11
CA GLN A 139 -0.08 -12.74 10.65
C GLN A 139 0.21 -14.11 10.02
N ASN A 140 -0.25 -15.19 10.64
CA ASN A 140 0.06 -16.56 10.24
C ASN A 140 -0.29 -16.87 8.77
N ILE A 141 -1.46 -16.45 8.28
CA ILE A 141 -1.90 -16.67 6.89
C ILE A 141 -0.93 -15.98 5.92
N PHE A 142 -0.59 -14.71 6.17
CA PHE A 142 0.39 -13.99 5.37
C PHE A 142 1.77 -14.65 5.37
N LEU A 143 2.24 -15.12 6.52
CA LEU A 143 3.54 -15.79 6.63
C LEU A 143 3.54 -17.15 5.92
N ASP A 144 2.39 -17.80 5.82
CA ASP A 144 2.23 -19.07 5.13
C ASP A 144 2.20 -18.92 3.60
N THR A 145 1.43 -17.95 3.11
CA THR A 145 1.21 -17.75 1.67
C THR A 145 2.25 -16.82 1.03
N GLY A 146 2.88 -15.94 1.81
CA GLY A 146 3.71 -14.84 1.33
C GLY A 146 2.93 -13.76 0.58
N ASN A 147 1.60 -13.87 0.47
CA ASN A 147 0.80 -12.97 -0.34
C ASN A 147 0.42 -11.71 0.45
N PRO A 148 0.83 -10.50 0.03
CA PRO A 148 0.55 -9.26 0.76
C PRO A 148 -0.92 -8.91 0.97
N ARG A 149 -1.85 -9.64 0.33
CA ARG A 149 -3.31 -9.54 0.51
C ARG A 149 -3.82 -10.20 1.78
N ASP A 150 -3.05 -11.15 2.31
CA ASP A 150 -3.45 -11.92 3.49
C ASP A 150 -3.01 -11.24 4.80
N LEU A 151 -2.41 -10.04 4.69
CA LEU A 151 -2.03 -9.22 5.84
C LEU A 151 -3.27 -8.65 6.53
N LEU A 152 -3.37 -8.92 7.84
CA LEU A 152 -4.45 -8.40 8.68
C LEU A 152 -4.06 -7.06 9.31
N PRO A 153 -5.02 -6.13 9.49
CA PRO A 153 -4.74 -4.85 10.14
C PRO A 153 -4.40 -5.05 11.61
N TYR A 154 -3.17 -4.69 12.01
CA TYR A 154 -2.72 -4.88 13.39
C TYR A 154 -2.02 -3.64 13.95
N SER A 155 -2.65 -2.99 14.93
CA SER A 155 -2.13 -1.77 15.55
C SER A 155 -1.23 -2.08 16.75
N GLN A 156 -0.27 -1.19 17.00
CA GLN A 156 0.60 -1.27 18.18
C GLN A 156 -0.18 -1.26 19.50
N ARG A 157 -1.35 -0.58 19.54
CA ARG A 157 -2.23 -0.59 20.70
C ARG A 157 -2.82 -1.97 20.95
N GLN A 158 -3.31 -2.66 19.91
CA GLN A 158 -3.83 -4.01 20.06
C GLN A 158 -2.75 -4.97 20.56
N ILE A 159 -1.51 -4.86 20.05
CA ILE A 159 -0.38 -5.65 20.57
C ILE A 159 -0.13 -5.34 22.05
N ALA A 160 -0.07 -4.05 22.43
CA ALA A 160 0.09 -3.67 23.82
C ALA A 160 -1.03 -4.25 24.70
N ASP A 161 -2.28 -4.16 24.26
CA ASP A 161 -3.44 -4.71 24.97
C ASP A 161 -3.33 -6.23 25.15
N VAL A 162 -2.94 -6.97 24.10
CA VAL A 162 -2.73 -8.43 24.18
C VAL A 162 -1.58 -8.77 25.11
N LEU A 163 -0.42 -8.11 24.96
CA LEU A 163 0.76 -8.38 25.79
C LEU A 163 0.58 -7.95 27.25
N ASN A 164 -0.37 -7.07 27.56
CA ASN A 164 -0.66 -6.65 28.93
C ASN A 164 -1.69 -7.54 29.64
N LYS A 165 -2.39 -8.45 28.92
CA LYS A 165 -3.36 -9.39 29.53
C LYS A 165 -2.73 -10.29 30.59
N ASP A 166 -1.47 -10.66 30.42
CA ASP A 166 -0.73 -11.55 31.33
C ASP A 166 -0.29 -10.88 32.65
N GLN A 167 -0.66 -9.61 32.89
CA GLN A 167 -0.38 -8.79 34.09
C GLN A 167 1.10 -8.69 34.56
N LEU A 168 2.05 -9.26 33.82
CA LEU A 168 3.44 -9.38 34.26
C LEU A 168 4.29 -8.12 34.01
N SER A 169 3.83 -7.20 33.16
CA SER A 169 4.51 -5.94 32.81
C SER A 169 3.58 -4.98 32.08
N SER A 170 3.69 -3.67 32.34
CA SER A 170 3.01 -2.62 31.57
C SER A 170 3.86 -2.26 30.35
N ILE A 171 3.48 -2.77 29.19
CA ILE A 171 4.11 -2.46 27.90
C ILE A 171 3.38 -1.28 27.25
N ASP A 172 4.11 -0.22 26.93
CA ASP A 172 3.61 0.93 26.20
C ASP A 172 3.80 0.73 24.68
N THR A 173 2.82 1.22 23.90
CA THR A 173 2.91 1.46 22.46
C THR A 173 4.21 2.14 22.02
N GLY A 174 4.76 3.07 22.82
CA GLY A 174 6.03 3.73 22.53
C GLY A 174 7.21 2.76 22.47
N TRP A 175 7.25 1.76 23.34
CA TRP A 175 8.30 0.73 23.33
C TRP A 175 8.19 -0.18 22.10
N ILE A 176 6.96 -0.57 21.75
CA ILE A 176 6.68 -1.36 20.55
C ILE A 176 7.13 -0.60 19.31
N SER A 177 6.75 0.68 19.18
CA SER A 177 7.12 1.53 18.04
C SER A 177 8.63 1.64 17.86
N ARG A 178 9.35 1.94 18.95
CA ARG A 178 10.82 2.05 18.96
C ARG A 178 11.48 0.78 18.46
N LEU A 179 11.06 -0.37 18.98
CA LEU A 179 11.61 -1.67 18.65
C LEU A 179 11.30 -2.08 17.20
N VAL A 180 10.03 -2.01 16.79
CA VAL A 180 9.57 -2.42 15.45
C VAL A 180 10.21 -1.59 14.34
N SER A 181 10.42 -0.29 14.57
CA SER A 181 10.84 0.65 13.53
C SER A 181 12.22 0.34 12.91
N ARG A 182 13.09 -0.38 13.63
CA ARG A 182 14.49 -0.62 13.22
C ARG A 182 14.81 -2.09 12.94
N LEU A 183 13.90 -2.99 13.25
CA LEU A 183 14.11 -4.42 13.12
C LEU A 183 13.49 -4.97 11.83
N SER A 184 14.15 -5.96 11.25
CA SER A 184 13.66 -6.75 10.13
C SER A 184 13.72 -8.23 10.46
N VAL A 185 12.87 -9.01 9.81
CA VAL A 185 12.86 -10.47 9.88
C VAL A 185 12.94 -11.06 8.49
N ILE A 186 13.44 -12.29 8.40
CA ILE A 186 13.35 -13.10 7.18
C ILE A 186 12.06 -13.92 7.29
N THR A 187 11.19 -13.83 6.29
CA THR A 187 9.95 -14.61 6.20
C THR A 187 10.24 -16.07 5.84
N PRO A 188 9.25 -16.98 5.99
CA PRO A 188 9.37 -18.35 5.51
C PRO A 188 9.64 -18.46 4.00
N THR A 189 9.22 -17.45 3.22
CA THR A 189 9.50 -17.34 1.77
C THR A 189 10.95 -16.95 1.47
N GLY A 190 11.73 -16.54 2.47
CA GLY A 190 13.11 -16.09 2.33
C GLY A 190 13.28 -14.59 2.14
N ASP A 191 12.18 -13.82 2.12
CA ASP A 191 12.21 -12.37 1.93
C ASP A 191 12.58 -11.65 3.23
N GLN A 192 13.46 -10.64 3.13
CA GLN A 192 13.70 -9.75 4.26
C GLN A 192 12.64 -8.66 4.29
N ILE A 193 11.84 -8.62 5.36
CA ILE A 193 10.83 -7.57 5.58
C ILE A 193 11.09 -6.80 6.88
N PRO A 194 10.89 -5.47 6.91
CA PRO A 194 10.84 -4.72 8.16
C PRO A 194 9.69 -5.22 9.04
N LEU A 195 9.89 -5.31 10.37
CA LEU A 195 8.81 -5.69 11.29
C LEU A 195 7.60 -4.77 11.16
N LYS A 196 7.83 -3.48 10.89
CA LYS A 196 6.76 -2.48 10.67
C LYS A 196 5.78 -2.89 9.58
N THR A 197 6.20 -3.67 8.59
CA THR A 197 5.33 -4.15 7.50
C THR A 197 4.25 -5.11 8.00
N LEU A 198 4.51 -5.83 9.10
CA LEU A 198 3.54 -6.73 9.76
C LEU A 198 2.51 -5.98 10.63
N LEU A 199 2.61 -4.64 10.72
CA LEU A 199 1.63 -3.78 11.39
C LEU A 199 0.97 -2.81 10.40
N PRO A 200 0.26 -3.31 9.39
CA PRO A 200 -0.45 -2.43 8.47
C PRO A 200 -1.62 -1.75 9.20
N THR A 201 -1.82 -0.47 8.91
CA THR A 201 -3.00 0.24 9.39
C THR A 201 -4.25 -0.26 8.65
N LYS A 202 -5.44 -0.12 9.27
CA LYS A 202 -6.71 -0.38 8.59
C LYS A 202 -6.80 0.34 7.25
N ARG A 203 -6.39 1.62 7.21
CA ARG A 203 -6.35 2.41 5.98
C ARG A 203 -5.45 1.78 4.92
N ASN A 204 -4.24 1.33 5.27
CA ASN A 204 -3.33 0.68 4.32
C ASN A 204 -3.95 -0.59 3.71
N ILE A 205 -4.62 -1.40 4.53
CA ILE A 205 -5.33 -2.60 4.07
C ILE A 205 -6.48 -2.22 3.14
N TYR A 206 -7.35 -1.29 3.56
CA TYR A 206 -8.48 -0.83 2.75
C TYR A 206 -8.03 -0.26 1.40
N THR A 207 -7.00 0.60 1.40
CA THR A 207 -6.43 1.17 0.17
C THR A 207 -5.96 0.09 -0.79
N LYS A 208 -5.31 -0.98 -0.31
CA LYS A 208 -4.88 -2.11 -1.16
C LYS A 208 -6.08 -2.84 -1.77
N HIS A 209 -7.06 -3.24 -0.96
CA HIS A 209 -8.22 -3.96 -1.46
C HIS A 209 -9.08 -3.10 -2.40
N ILE A 210 -9.30 -1.82 -2.09
CA ILE A 210 -10.03 -0.88 -2.95
C ILE A 210 -9.33 -0.74 -4.30
N LYS A 211 -7.99 -0.60 -4.30
CA LYS A 211 -7.20 -0.52 -5.53
C LYS A 211 -7.37 -1.78 -6.39
N ASP A 212 -7.33 -2.95 -5.77
CA ASP A 212 -7.46 -4.23 -6.48
C ASP A 212 -8.88 -4.41 -7.03
N LEU A 213 -9.92 -4.08 -6.25
CA LEU A 213 -11.33 -4.11 -6.69
C LEU A 213 -11.57 -3.18 -7.88
N LEU A 214 -10.94 -2.02 -7.91
CA LEU A 214 -11.15 -1.01 -8.95
C LEU A 214 -10.20 -1.15 -10.15
N LYS A 215 -9.20 -2.04 -10.08
CA LYS A 215 -8.19 -2.21 -11.14
C LYS A 215 -8.81 -2.70 -12.45
N ASN A 216 -9.70 -3.68 -12.37
CA ASN A 216 -10.32 -4.33 -13.52
C ASN A 216 -11.82 -4.01 -13.64
N GLU A 217 -12.28 -2.91 -13.00
CA GLU A 217 -13.71 -2.54 -12.91
C GLU A 217 -14.41 -2.51 -14.29
N ILE A 218 -13.69 -2.09 -15.35
CA ILE A 218 -14.23 -2.06 -16.72
C ILE A 218 -14.32 -3.47 -17.32
N GLU A 219 -13.28 -4.28 -17.19
CA GLU A 219 -13.24 -5.65 -17.72
C GLU A 219 -14.26 -6.55 -17.01
N ASP A 220 -14.48 -6.33 -15.72
CA ASP A 220 -15.48 -7.04 -14.93
C ASP A 220 -16.92 -6.64 -15.34
N ILE A 221 -17.15 -5.39 -15.75
CA ILE A 221 -18.43 -4.96 -16.33
C ILE A 221 -18.63 -5.59 -17.72
N GLU A 222 -17.60 -5.57 -18.57
CA GLU A 222 -17.68 -6.13 -19.93
C GLU A 222 -17.87 -7.66 -19.92
N SER A 223 -17.30 -8.35 -18.94
CA SER A 223 -17.48 -9.80 -18.74
C SER A 223 -18.75 -10.16 -17.96
N GLY A 224 -19.54 -9.17 -17.53
CA GLY A 224 -20.79 -9.37 -16.79
C GLY A 224 -20.63 -9.77 -15.31
N LYS A 225 -19.38 -9.81 -14.79
CA LYS A 225 -19.10 -10.05 -13.36
C LYS A 225 -19.57 -8.89 -12.49
N LEU A 226 -19.52 -7.67 -13.01
CA LEU A 226 -20.11 -6.49 -12.40
C LEU A 226 -21.27 -5.98 -13.26
N ARG A 227 -22.40 -5.68 -12.64
CA ARG A 227 -23.57 -5.11 -13.34
C ARG A 227 -23.38 -3.62 -13.64
N CYS A 228 -22.62 -2.91 -12.81
CA CYS A 228 -22.39 -1.47 -12.90
C CYS A 228 -21.09 -1.07 -12.17
N LEU A 229 -20.69 0.19 -12.30
CA LEU A 229 -19.57 0.77 -11.56
C LEU A 229 -19.83 0.70 -10.05
N LEU A 230 -18.79 0.39 -9.28
CA LEU A 230 -18.90 0.23 -7.84
C LEU A 230 -19.03 1.60 -7.15
N THR A 231 -20.16 1.83 -6.49
CA THR A 231 -20.33 2.98 -5.60
C THR A 231 -19.55 2.77 -4.30
N ASP A 232 -19.39 3.83 -3.51
CA ASP A 232 -18.67 3.72 -2.23
C ASP A 232 -19.42 2.77 -1.27
N GLU A 233 -20.75 2.68 -1.36
CA GLU A 233 -21.56 1.67 -0.70
C GLU A 233 -21.22 0.26 -1.16
N GLY A 234 -21.24 0.01 -2.47
CA GLY A 234 -20.96 -1.32 -3.03
C GLY A 234 -19.53 -1.79 -2.74
N ILE A 235 -18.56 -0.86 -2.69
CA ILE A 235 -17.20 -1.18 -2.24
C ILE A 235 -17.22 -1.63 -0.77
N GLY A 236 -17.96 -0.95 0.09
CA GLY A 236 -18.11 -1.31 1.50
C GLY A 236 -18.73 -2.70 1.69
N GLU A 237 -19.80 -2.99 0.94
CA GLU A 237 -20.47 -4.29 0.95
C GLU A 237 -19.52 -5.42 0.53
N ILE A 238 -18.76 -5.25 -0.56
CA ILE A 238 -17.80 -6.25 -1.02
C ILE A 238 -16.65 -6.44 -0.01
N LEU A 239 -16.20 -5.37 0.64
CA LEU A 239 -15.15 -5.46 1.66
C LEU A 239 -15.63 -6.21 2.92
N GLU A 240 -16.89 -6.02 3.31
CA GLU A 240 -17.51 -6.74 4.43
C GLU A 240 -17.76 -8.20 4.07
N GLU A 241 -18.31 -8.49 2.89
CA GLU A 241 -18.61 -9.86 2.42
C GLU A 241 -17.34 -10.70 2.22
N LYS A 242 -16.34 -10.16 1.52
CA LYS A 242 -15.15 -10.95 1.13
C LYS A 242 -14.07 -11.00 2.21
N PHE A 243 -13.96 -9.94 3.02
CA PHE A 243 -12.83 -9.78 3.94
C PHE A 243 -13.26 -9.51 5.39
N GLY A 244 -14.57 -9.41 5.67
CA GLY A 244 -15.09 -9.14 7.02
C GLY A 244 -14.83 -7.71 7.51
N PHE A 245 -14.44 -6.78 6.63
CA PHE A 245 -14.10 -5.41 7.01
C PHE A 245 -15.32 -4.50 6.91
N LYS A 246 -15.86 -4.07 8.05
CA LYS A 246 -16.86 -3.00 8.08
C LYS A 246 -16.20 -1.64 7.89
N VAL A 247 -16.41 -1.02 6.73
CA VAL A 247 -15.76 0.25 6.34
C VAL A 247 -16.80 1.34 6.11
N SER A 248 -16.56 2.54 6.63
CA SER A 248 -17.43 3.69 6.39
C SER A 248 -17.22 4.28 4.99
N LYS A 249 -18.28 4.85 4.41
CA LYS A 249 -18.23 5.56 3.11
C LYS A 249 -17.12 6.61 3.06
N TYR A 250 -16.97 7.38 4.15
CA TYR A 250 -15.92 8.39 4.28
C TYR A 250 -14.50 7.79 4.21
N SER A 251 -14.28 6.63 4.83
CA SER A 251 -12.99 5.94 4.76
C SER A 251 -12.69 5.46 3.34
N ILE A 252 -13.70 4.98 2.61
CA ILE A 252 -13.58 4.58 1.21
C ILE A 252 -13.25 5.79 0.34
N TYR A 253 -13.99 6.89 0.51
CA TYR A 253 -13.73 8.15 -0.20
C TYR A 253 -12.31 8.66 0.01
N THR A 254 -11.82 8.70 1.25
CA THR A 254 -10.46 9.13 1.55
C THR A 254 -9.40 8.20 0.95
N CYS A 255 -9.61 6.88 0.99
CA CYS A 255 -8.74 5.93 0.30
C CYS A 255 -8.75 6.12 -1.23
N GLN A 256 -9.91 6.40 -1.83
CA GLN A 256 -10.03 6.70 -3.25
C GLN A 256 -9.27 7.99 -3.61
N GLN A 257 -9.35 9.05 -2.79
CA GLN A 257 -8.59 10.28 -2.98
C GLN A 257 -7.08 10.01 -2.95
N ASP A 258 -6.59 9.23 -1.97
CA ASP A 258 -5.17 8.85 -1.87
C ASP A 258 -4.69 8.09 -3.13
N LEU A 259 -5.57 7.27 -3.72
CA LEU A 259 -5.30 6.52 -4.95
C LEU A 259 -5.45 7.35 -6.24
N GLY A 260 -5.91 8.60 -6.14
CA GLY A 260 -6.29 9.43 -7.29
C GLY A 260 -7.46 8.86 -8.09
N ILE A 261 -8.28 8.01 -7.46
CA ILE A 261 -9.46 7.39 -8.08
C ILE A 261 -10.67 8.28 -7.80
N PRO A 262 -11.37 8.77 -8.83
CA PRO A 262 -12.57 9.57 -8.62
C PRO A 262 -13.77 8.70 -8.22
N SER A 263 -14.80 9.33 -7.66
CA SER A 263 -16.04 8.66 -7.24
C SER A 263 -16.78 8.00 -8.41
N ALA A 264 -17.62 6.99 -8.12
CA ALA A 264 -18.38 6.26 -9.15
C ALA A 264 -19.15 7.17 -10.12
N LYS A 265 -19.78 8.24 -9.61
CA LYS A 265 -20.47 9.25 -10.44
C LYS A 265 -19.51 9.96 -11.42
N ARG A 266 -18.31 10.33 -10.97
CA ARG A 266 -17.26 10.92 -11.83
C ARG A 266 -16.65 9.86 -12.77
N ARG A 267 -16.54 8.60 -12.34
CA ARG A 267 -16.14 7.47 -13.20
C ARG A 267 -17.15 7.26 -14.33
N LEU A 268 -18.45 7.33 -14.03
CA LEU A 268 -19.55 7.19 -14.99
C LEU A 268 -19.66 8.37 -15.96
N LEU A 269 -19.69 9.61 -15.43
CA LEU A 269 -19.82 10.83 -16.23
C LEU A 269 -18.56 11.15 -17.03
N GLY A 270 -17.42 10.53 -16.68
CA GLY A 270 -16.17 10.65 -17.39
C GLY A 270 -15.18 11.54 -16.66
N TYR A 271 -14.19 10.93 -16.03
CA TYR A 271 -12.91 11.56 -15.73
C TYR A 271 -11.85 11.15 -16.76
N LYS A 272 -12.09 10.04 -17.48
CA LYS A 272 -11.27 9.49 -18.55
C LYS A 272 -12.07 9.34 -19.83
N TYR A 273 -11.37 9.44 -20.95
CA TYR A 273 -11.90 9.22 -22.28
C TYR A 273 -11.55 7.80 -22.79
N PRO A 274 -12.48 7.11 -23.48
CA PRO A 274 -13.89 7.47 -23.62
C PRO A 274 -14.63 7.22 -22.30
N PRO A 275 -15.59 8.08 -21.91
CA PRO A 275 -16.37 7.83 -20.71
C PRO A 275 -17.34 6.66 -20.93
N ILE A 276 -17.63 5.88 -19.89
CA ILE A 276 -18.54 4.71 -19.97
C ILE A 276 -19.96 5.14 -20.37
N SER A 277 -20.39 6.34 -19.96
CA SER A 277 -21.67 6.93 -20.38
C SER A 277 -21.77 7.20 -21.88
N ALA A 278 -20.64 7.31 -22.60
CA ALA A 278 -20.67 7.50 -24.05
C ALA A 278 -20.93 6.16 -24.75
N LYS A 279 -22.20 5.95 -25.12
CA LYS A 279 -22.69 4.79 -25.88
C LYS A 279 -22.23 4.84 -27.34
N PHE A 280 -20.94 4.72 -27.57
CA PHE A 280 -20.40 4.60 -28.92
C PHE A 280 -20.88 3.30 -29.59
N SER A 281 -21.10 3.37 -30.90
CA SER A 281 -21.23 2.19 -31.74
C SER A 281 -19.96 1.33 -31.68
N VAL A 282 -20.09 0.09 -32.15
CA VAL A 282 -18.90 -0.71 -32.48
C VAL A 282 -18.03 0.01 -33.53
N LEU A 283 -16.76 -0.40 -33.62
CA LEU A 283 -15.82 0.14 -34.59
C LEU A 283 -16.09 -0.43 -35.99
N TYR A 284 -16.19 0.46 -36.96
CA TYR A 284 -16.39 0.13 -38.37
C TYR A 284 -15.21 0.61 -39.22
N PRO A 285 -14.78 -0.13 -40.26
CA PRO A 285 -13.76 0.36 -41.18
C PRO A 285 -14.20 1.66 -41.84
N LEU A 286 -13.33 2.67 -41.91
CA LEU A 286 -13.63 3.93 -42.57
C LEU A 286 -13.42 3.79 -44.08
N THR A 287 -14.43 3.22 -44.74
CA THR A 287 -14.50 3.07 -46.20
C THR A 287 -15.87 3.54 -46.70
N VAL A 288 -15.98 3.93 -47.97
CA VAL A 288 -17.24 4.42 -48.56
C VAL A 288 -18.37 3.41 -48.36
N LYS A 289 -18.11 2.13 -48.67
CA LYS A 289 -19.09 1.03 -48.50
C LYS A 289 -19.54 0.86 -47.05
N SER A 290 -18.62 0.93 -46.10
CA SER A 290 -18.91 0.79 -44.68
C SER A 290 -19.71 1.97 -44.13
N VAL A 291 -19.34 3.20 -44.51
CA VAL A 291 -20.07 4.42 -44.11
C VAL A 291 -21.52 4.39 -44.61
N LEU A 292 -21.74 4.04 -45.88
CA LEU A 292 -23.10 3.96 -46.44
C LEU A 292 -23.97 2.91 -45.73
N LYS A 293 -23.39 1.75 -45.38
CA LYS A 293 -24.13 0.64 -44.75
C LYS A 293 -24.32 0.82 -43.23
N LYS A 294 -23.35 1.42 -42.54
CA LYS A 294 -23.28 1.40 -41.07
C LYS A 294 -23.49 2.76 -40.42
N ALA A 295 -23.20 3.87 -41.09
CA ALA A 295 -23.42 5.19 -40.50
C ALA A 295 -24.89 5.61 -40.67
N PRO A 296 -25.55 6.10 -39.60
CA PRO A 296 -26.92 6.60 -39.70
C PRO A 296 -26.94 8.02 -40.30
N PRO A 297 -28.05 8.42 -40.97
CA PRO A 297 -28.23 9.77 -41.49
C PRO A 297 -28.79 10.69 -40.39
N SER A 298 -28.28 10.57 -39.16
CA SER A 298 -28.78 11.28 -37.98
C SER A 298 -27.72 12.22 -37.41
N PRO A 299 -28.11 13.18 -36.57
CA PRO A 299 -27.15 13.98 -35.82
C PRO A 299 -26.40 13.15 -34.77
N GLY A 300 -25.21 13.62 -34.41
CA GLY A 300 -24.41 12.99 -33.36
C GLY A 300 -22.92 13.29 -33.44
N VAL A 301 -22.17 12.56 -32.62
CA VAL A 301 -20.71 12.66 -32.50
C VAL A 301 -20.06 11.42 -33.13
N TYR A 302 -18.92 11.58 -33.79
CA TYR A 302 -18.12 10.50 -34.35
C TYR A 302 -16.66 10.70 -34.00
N GLU A 303 -15.91 9.61 -33.98
CA GLU A 303 -14.46 9.64 -33.83
C GLU A 303 -13.77 8.77 -34.89
N PHE A 304 -12.52 9.11 -35.19
CA PHE A 304 -11.65 8.31 -36.03
C PHE A 304 -10.53 7.67 -35.22
N ARG A 305 -10.24 6.42 -35.55
CA ARG A 305 -9.15 5.65 -34.96
C ARG A 305 -8.22 5.10 -36.03
N LEU A 306 -6.92 5.14 -35.78
CA LEU A 306 -5.93 4.46 -36.62
C LEU A 306 -6.01 2.93 -36.44
N LYS A 307 -5.80 2.21 -37.54
CA LYS A 307 -5.55 0.76 -37.58
C LYS A 307 -4.08 0.52 -37.27
N GLY A 308 -3.79 -0.19 -36.18
CA GLY A 308 -2.42 -0.55 -35.79
C GLY A 308 -1.99 0.00 -34.43
N ARG A 309 -0.70 0.31 -34.29
CA ARG A 309 -0.07 0.69 -33.01
C ARG A 309 -0.56 2.06 -32.53
N GLY A 310 -0.97 2.10 -31.27
CA GLY A 310 -1.35 3.30 -30.49
C GLY A 310 -0.54 4.57 -30.76
N ILE A 311 -1.19 5.71 -30.80
CA ILE A 311 -0.53 7.02 -30.88
C ILE A 311 -0.12 7.45 -29.48
N ARG A 312 1.12 7.92 -29.33
CA ARG A 312 1.61 8.47 -28.07
C ARG A 312 1.13 9.90 -27.88
N TYR A 313 0.48 10.12 -26.75
CA TYR A 313 0.10 11.40 -26.17
C TYR A 313 0.86 11.60 -24.84
N PRO A 314 0.92 12.83 -24.29
CA PRO A 314 1.64 13.10 -23.04
C PRO A 314 1.33 12.11 -21.90
N ASN A 315 0.04 11.82 -21.68
CA ASN A 315 -0.41 11.02 -20.54
C ASN A 315 -0.79 9.57 -20.90
N GLY A 316 -0.52 9.11 -22.13
CA GLY A 316 -0.86 7.75 -22.51
C GLY A 316 -0.82 7.45 -24.00
N LYS A 317 -1.29 6.26 -24.37
CA LYS A 317 -1.30 5.79 -25.75
C LYS A 317 -2.72 5.41 -26.16
N ILE A 318 -3.23 5.98 -27.26
CA ILE A 318 -4.57 5.66 -27.81
C ILE A 318 -4.59 5.82 -29.33
N ASN A 319 -5.47 5.09 -30.02
CA ASN A 319 -5.58 5.13 -31.48
C ASN A 319 -6.46 6.27 -32.03
N VAL A 320 -7.08 7.07 -31.17
CA VAL A 320 -8.05 8.11 -31.59
C VAL A 320 -7.31 9.32 -32.13
N ILE A 321 -7.62 9.72 -33.36
CA ILE A 321 -6.98 10.85 -34.06
C ILE A 321 -7.89 12.05 -34.22
N TYR A 322 -9.20 11.84 -34.21
CA TYR A 322 -10.17 12.87 -34.49
C TYR A 322 -11.47 12.62 -33.75
N ILE A 323 -12.09 13.67 -33.23
CA ILE A 323 -13.44 13.69 -32.67
C ILE A 323 -14.18 14.85 -33.32
N GLY A 324 -15.38 14.60 -33.84
CA GLY A 324 -16.20 15.63 -34.47
C GLY A 324 -17.69 15.38 -34.27
N SER A 325 -18.50 16.42 -34.37
CA SER A 325 -19.96 16.28 -34.46
C SER A 325 -20.53 16.75 -35.79
N THR A 326 -21.78 16.40 -36.05
CA THR A 326 -22.50 16.80 -37.25
C THR A 326 -24.01 16.57 -37.09
N ARG A 327 -24.80 17.28 -37.91
CA ARG A 327 -26.24 17.03 -38.08
C ARG A 327 -26.54 15.75 -38.87
N ASN A 328 -25.56 15.24 -39.62
CA ASN A 328 -25.71 14.02 -40.40
C ASN A 328 -24.38 13.26 -40.44
N ILE A 329 -24.27 12.22 -39.61
CA ILE A 329 -23.06 11.40 -39.45
C ILE A 329 -22.65 10.81 -40.80
N ARG A 330 -23.57 10.12 -41.49
CA ARG A 330 -23.29 9.50 -42.79
C ARG A 330 -22.73 10.48 -43.81
N LYS A 331 -23.39 11.64 -44.01
CA LYS A 331 -22.96 12.66 -44.97
C LYS A 331 -21.56 13.15 -44.62
N ARG A 332 -21.32 13.53 -43.36
CA ARG A 332 -20.03 14.07 -42.92
C ARG A 332 -18.88 13.07 -43.02
N LEU A 333 -19.12 11.81 -42.66
CA LEU A 333 -18.14 10.74 -42.82
C LEU A 333 -17.77 10.52 -44.29
N ASN A 334 -18.76 10.59 -45.18
CA ASN A 334 -18.52 10.49 -46.61
C ASN A 334 -17.75 11.71 -47.15
N ASP A 335 -18.03 12.90 -46.64
CA ASP A 335 -17.30 14.12 -47.00
C ASP A 335 -15.81 14.03 -46.64
N HIS A 336 -15.46 13.42 -45.50
CA HIS A 336 -14.07 13.19 -45.09
C HIS A 336 -13.33 12.20 -46.01
N LEU A 337 -14.07 11.30 -46.68
CA LEU A 337 -13.51 10.35 -47.65
C LEU A 337 -13.32 10.97 -49.05
N ARG A 338 -13.88 12.15 -49.32
CA ARG A 338 -13.72 12.85 -50.59
C ARG A 338 -12.39 13.64 -50.61
N LYS A 339 -11.77 13.77 -51.78
CA LYS A 339 -10.47 14.45 -51.99
C LYS A 339 -10.46 15.95 -51.61
N ASN A 340 -11.61 16.56 -51.34
CA ASN A 340 -11.75 17.99 -51.04
C ASN A 340 -11.89 18.31 -49.54
N SER A 341 -11.43 17.41 -48.66
CA SER A 341 -11.37 17.68 -47.21
C SER A 341 -10.43 18.85 -46.90
N LYS A 342 -10.93 19.87 -46.16
CA LYS A 342 -10.13 21.02 -45.69
C LYS A 342 -9.11 20.65 -44.60
N ASN A 343 -9.15 19.43 -44.04
CA ASN A 343 -8.26 19.01 -42.96
C ASN A 343 -7.11 18.13 -43.50
N ILE A 344 -6.01 18.78 -43.86
CA ILE A 344 -4.82 18.16 -44.46
C ILE A 344 -4.23 17.08 -43.54
N HIS A 345 -4.15 17.32 -42.23
CA HIS A 345 -3.58 16.36 -41.27
C HIS A 345 -4.43 15.09 -41.13
N LEU A 346 -5.75 15.26 -41.13
CA LEU A 346 -6.66 14.13 -41.14
C LEU A 346 -6.50 13.33 -42.42
N ARG A 347 -6.49 14.00 -43.58
CA ARG A 347 -6.33 13.37 -44.89
C ARG A 347 -5.03 12.56 -44.99
N ASN A 348 -3.90 13.16 -44.61
CA ASN A 348 -2.61 12.47 -44.62
C ASN A 348 -2.62 11.23 -43.72
N SER A 349 -3.35 11.28 -42.60
CA SER A 349 -3.50 10.14 -41.69
C SER A 349 -4.41 9.05 -42.28
N LEU A 350 -5.48 9.44 -42.99
CA LEU A 350 -6.40 8.52 -43.67
C LEU A 350 -5.74 7.83 -44.89
N GLU A 351 -4.88 8.54 -45.62
CA GLU A 351 -4.17 8.00 -46.80
C GLU A 351 -3.00 7.09 -46.41
N LYS A 352 -2.26 7.44 -45.35
CA LYS A 352 -1.07 6.69 -44.91
C LYS A 352 -1.40 5.49 -44.03
N PHE A 353 -2.52 5.51 -43.32
CA PHE A 353 -2.89 4.48 -42.37
C PHE A 353 -4.36 4.11 -42.52
N GLY A 354 -4.67 2.81 -42.48
CA GLY A 354 -6.06 2.36 -42.41
C GLY A 354 -6.76 2.97 -41.17
N CYS A 355 -8.02 3.36 -41.30
CA CYS A 355 -8.77 3.99 -40.22
C CYS A 355 -10.09 3.28 -39.94
N TYR A 356 -10.56 3.41 -38.70
CA TYR A 356 -11.88 3.00 -38.24
C TYR A 356 -12.66 4.23 -37.79
N PHE A 357 -13.98 4.12 -37.79
CA PHE A 357 -14.88 5.10 -37.18
C PHE A 357 -15.86 4.42 -36.24
N ARG A 358 -16.35 5.18 -35.28
CA ARG A 358 -17.54 4.86 -34.48
C ARG A 358 -18.27 6.15 -34.15
N TYR A 359 -19.52 6.05 -33.74
CA TYR A 359 -20.38 7.21 -33.54
C TYR A 359 -21.34 7.04 -32.37
N ILE A 360 -21.90 8.15 -31.91
CA ILE A 360 -23.00 8.25 -30.95
C ILE A 360 -24.11 9.03 -31.65
N THR A 361 -25.31 8.47 -31.70
CA THR A 361 -26.49 9.15 -32.25
C THR A 361 -27.18 9.97 -31.16
N LEU A 362 -27.43 11.25 -31.43
CA LEU A 362 -28.07 12.16 -30.48
C LEU A 362 -29.09 13.02 -31.22
N SER A 363 -30.32 13.07 -30.74
CA SER A 363 -31.39 13.87 -31.37
C SER A 363 -31.19 15.38 -31.20
N LYS A 364 -30.55 15.81 -30.10
CA LYS A 364 -30.18 17.21 -29.79
C LYS A 364 -28.86 17.24 -29.00
N GLY A 365 -28.19 18.39 -28.96
CA GLY A 365 -27.03 18.61 -28.08
C GLY A 365 -25.72 17.94 -28.49
N TRP A 366 -25.60 17.41 -29.70
CA TRP A 366 -24.37 16.74 -30.18
C TRP A 366 -23.13 17.64 -30.18
N GLU A 367 -23.29 18.96 -30.38
CA GLU A 367 -22.18 19.94 -30.28
C GLU A 367 -21.65 20.01 -28.85
N LYS A 368 -22.55 20.03 -27.86
CA LYS A 368 -22.16 20.02 -26.44
C LYS A 368 -21.49 18.71 -26.06
N GLU A 369 -21.99 17.59 -26.59
CA GLU A 369 -21.38 16.28 -26.37
C GLU A 369 -19.99 16.16 -27.00
N GLU A 370 -19.77 16.75 -28.18
CA GLU A 370 -18.43 16.84 -28.78
C GLU A 370 -17.48 17.62 -27.89
N SER A 371 -17.87 18.82 -27.44
CA SER A 371 -17.05 19.64 -26.54
C SER A 371 -16.73 18.89 -25.25
N ARG A 372 -17.71 18.15 -24.70
CA ARG A 372 -17.53 17.30 -23.52
C ARG A 372 -16.51 16.18 -23.78
N LEU A 373 -16.69 15.40 -24.84
CA LEU A 373 -15.81 14.29 -25.20
C LEU A 373 -14.39 14.77 -25.54
N TYR A 374 -14.28 15.90 -26.22
CA TYR A 374 -13.01 16.55 -26.54
C TYR A 374 -12.27 17.02 -25.28
N GLY A 375 -12.98 17.68 -24.35
CA GLY A 375 -12.44 18.08 -23.05
C GLY A 375 -11.97 16.87 -22.23
N LEU A 376 -12.74 15.78 -22.23
CA LEU A 376 -12.32 14.53 -21.59
C LEU A 376 -11.08 13.94 -22.24
N PHE A 377 -10.98 13.96 -23.57
CA PHE A 377 -9.78 13.49 -24.27
C PHE A 377 -8.54 14.28 -23.84
N LEU A 378 -8.64 15.61 -23.81
CA LEU A 378 -7.58 16.51 -23.35
C LEU A 378 -7.15 16.19 -21.91
N ASN A 379 -8.11 16.08 -21.00
CA ASN A 379 -7.81 15.78 -19.59
C ASN A 379 -7.18 14.39 -19.41
N THR A 380 -7.58 13.42 -20.22
CA THR A 380 -7.10 12.04 -20.13
C THR A 380 -5.70 11.87 -20.71
N TYR A 381 -5.46 12.43 -21.90
CA TYR A 381 -4.27 12.17 -22.69
C TYR A 381 -3.28 13.34 -22.69
N GLY A 382 -3.66 14.50 -22.15
CA GLY A 382 -2.82 15.69 -21.98
C GLY A 382 -2.68 16.55 -23.24
N ALA A 383 -3.27 16.15 -24.37
CA ALA A 383 -3.25 16.91 -25.62
C ALA A 383 -4.47 16.58 -26.49
N ALA A 384 -4.78 17.45 -27.46
CA ALA A 384 -5.89 17.28 -28.40
C ALA A 384 -5.66 16.07 -29.32
N PRO A 385 -6.71 15.41 -29.84
CA PRO A 385 -6.55 14.43 -30.91
C PRO A 385 -5.72 15.03 -32.06
N LYS A 386 -4.75 14.29 -32.61
CA LYS A 386 -3.71 14.85 -33.50
C LYS A 386 -4.26 15.56 -34.73
N CYS A 387 -5.45 15.19 -35.19
CA CYS A 387 -6.08 15.75 -36.38
C CYS A 387 -7.19 16.76 -36.06
N ASN A 388 -7.47 17.06 -34.78
CA ASN A 388 -8.38 18.14 -34.40
C ASN A 388 -7.63 19.47 -34.42
N MET A 389 -7.69 20.19 -35.54
CA MET A 389 -7.04 21.51 -35.69
C MET A 389 -7.77 22.65 -34.97
N ILE A 390 -9.07 22.51 -34.77
CA ILE A 390 -9.92 23.54 -34.17
C ILE A 390 -10.59 22.92 -32.95
N LYS A 391 -10.50 23.61 -31.79
CA LYS A 391 -11.26 23.23 -30.61
C LYS A 391 -12.76 23.35 -30.91
N PRO A 392 -13.60 22.40 -30.49
CA PRO A 392 -15.04 22.55 -30.61
C PRO A 392 -15.50 23.86 -29.94
N PRO A 393 -16.54 24.53 -30.48
CA PRO A 393 -17.01 25.79 -29.94
C PRO A 393 -17.45 25.64 -28.47
N GLU A 394 -16.88 26.45 -27.58
CA GLU A 394 -17.34 26.58 -26.18
C GLU A 394 -18.65 27.37 -26.16
N LYS A 395 -19.79 26.69 -26.30
CA LYS A 395 -21.08 27.32 -26.01
C LYS A 395 -21.35 27.23 -24.52
N ARG A 396 -21.17 28.35 -23.81
CA ARG A 396 -21.61 28.54 -22.41
C ARG A 396 -23.10 28.18 -22.33
N SER A 397 -23.43 27.31 -21.38
CA SER A 397 -24.80 26.90 -21.04
C SER A 397 -25.57 28.03 -20.42
#